data_AF-R5MFA2-F1
#
_entry.id   AF-R5MFA2-F1
#
_cell.length_a   1.000
_cell.length_b   1.000
_cell.length_c   1.000
_cell.angle_alpha   90.00
_cell.angle_beta   90.00
_cell.angle_gamma   90.00
#
_symmetry.space_group_name_H-M   'P 1'
#
loop_
_entity.id
_entity.type
_entity.pdbx_description
1 polymer ?
#
loop_
_entity_poly.entity_id
_entity_poly.type
_entity_poly.pdbx_seq_one_letter_code
_entity_poly.pdbx_strand_id
1 'polypeptide(L)'
;MEKDKMMEVTEVKVNKELKESCDDLFHHLGLDTETAINIFLAASLRDMGIPFHVGFDDDFDDDFEDCCGHCTCGCDDDCCCDGDCRCKEDNEK
;
A
#
# COMPACT_ATOMS: atom_id res chain seq x y z
N MET A 1 10.19 21.65 28.78
CA MET A 1 11.33 20.73 28.88
C MET A 1 11.23 19.83 27.67
N GLU A 2 11.86 20.24 26.58
CA GLU A 2 12.01 19.38 25.41
C GLU A 2 12.77 18.15 25.89
N LYS A 3 12.14 16.99 25.78
CA LYS A 3 12.84 15.73 26.00
C LYS A 3 13.82 15.66 24.84
N ASP A 4 15.11 15.89 25.10
CA ASP A 4 16.17 15.50 24.19
C ASP A 4 15.79 14.12 23.64
N LYS A 5 15.56 14.04 22.34
CA LYS A 5 15.17 12.80 21.66
C LYS A 5 16.37 11.87 21.73
N MET A 6 16.53 11.19 22.86
CA MET A 6 17.59 10.23 23.10
C MET A 6 17.43 9.12 22.08
N MET A 7 18.46 8.96 21.24
CA MET A 7 18.60 7.79 20.40
C MET A 7 18.94 6.61 21.31
N GLU A 8 18.17 5.54 21.21
CA GLU A 8 18.39 4.30 21.95
C GLU A 8 18.90 3.23 20.99
N VAL A 9 19.97 2.53 21.38
CA VAL A 9 20.55 1.47 20.54
C VAL A 9 19.64 0.26 20.57
N THR A 10 19.20 -0.19 19.40
CA THR A 10 18.41 -1.42 19.24
C THR A 10 19.28 -2.51 18.61
N GLU A 11 19.46 -3.63 19.30
CA GLU A 11 20.19 -4.80 18.79
C GLU A 11 19.22 -5.80 18.14
N VAL A 12 19.45 -6.13 16.87
CA VAL A 12 18.62 -7.08 16.11
C VAL A 12 19.49 -8.22 15.59
N LYS A 13 19.00 -9.46 15.74
CA LYS A 13 19.63 -10.64 15.14
C LYS A 13 19.06 -10.87 13.75
N VAL A 14 19.93 -10.91 12.75
CA VAL A 14 19.57 -11.12 11.35
C VAL A 14 20.53 -12.12 10.71
N ASN A 15 20.04 -12.87 9.71
CA ASN A 15 20.92 -13.69 8.89
C ASN A 15 21.90 -12.78 8.12
N LYS A 16 23.17 -13.19 8.02
CA LYS A 16 24.22 -12.41 7.36
C LYS A 16 23.90 -12.13 5.88
N GLU A 17 23.51 -13.14 5.10
CA GLU A 17 23.23 -13.00 3.68
C GLU A 17 22.00 -12.10 3.43
N LEU A 18 21.00 -12.21 4.30
CA LEU A 18 19.83 -11.33 4.28
C LEU A 18 20.23 -9.88 4.53
N LYS A 19 21.09 -9.64 5.54
CA LYS A 19 21.58 -8.30 5.85
C LYS A 19 22.35 -7.69 4.68
N GLU A 20 23.29 -8.44 4.09
CA GLU A 20 24.07 -7.98 2.95
C GLU A 20 23.16 -7.62 1.76
N SER A 21 22.15 -8.45 1.49
CA SER A 21 21.15 -8.18 0.44
C SER A 21 20.32 -6.93 0.72
N CYS A 22 19.92 -6.71 1.98
CA CYS A 22 19.19 -5.51 2.40
C CYS A 22 20.07 -4.25 2.34
N ASP A 23 21.31 -4.33 2.81
CA ASP A 23 22.27 -3.23 2.79
C ASP A 23 22.49 -2.76 1.34
N ASP A 24 22.67 -3.68 0.38
CA ASP A 24 22.80 -3.36 -1.03
C ASP A 24 21.51 -2.73 -1.59
N LEU A 25 20.34 -3.31 -1.30
CA LEU A 25 19.05 -2.78 -1.76
C LEU A 25 18.83 -1.34 -1.27
N PHE A 26 18.99 -1.10 0.03
CA PHE A 26 18.77 0.21 0.63
C PHE A 26 19.79 1.23 0.14
N HIS A 27 21.04 0.81 -0.08
CA HIS A 27 22.06 1.68 -0.66
C HIS A 27 21.66 2.21 -2.05
N HIS A 28 21.11 1.35 -2.91
CA HIS A 28 20.59 1.77 -4.22
C HIS A 28 19.40 2.74 -4.11
N LEU A 29 18.65 2.68 -3.00
CA LEU A 29 17.57 3.62 -2.69
C LEU A 29 18.06 4.91 -1.99
N GLY A 30 19.36 5.04 -1.73
CA GLY A 30 19.93 6.19 -1.01
C GLY A 30 19.66 6.17 0.50
N LEU A 31 19.44 4.97 1.07
CA LEU A 31 19.15 4.75 2.47
C LEU A 31 20.18 3.81 3.09
N ASP A 32 20.42 3.95 4.38
CA ASP A 32 21.07 2.92 5.17
C ASP A 32 20.03 2.05 5.90
N THR A 33 20.47 0.88 6.36
CA THR A 33 19.61 -0.10 7.03
C THR A 33 19.04 0.40 8.35
N GLU A 34 19.75 1.26 9.09
CA GLU A 34 19.24 1.87 10.33
C GLU A 34 18.09 2.82 10.00
N THR A 35 18.23 3.66 8.98
CA THR A 35 17.18 4.54 8.48
C THR A 35 15.96 3.73 7.99
N ALA A 36 16.17 2.65 7.24
CA ALA A 36 15.08 1.78 6.79
C ALA A 36 14.31 1.14 7.97
N ILE A 37 15.01 0.66 9.00
CA ILE A 37 14.39 0.12 10.22
C ILE A 37 13.59 1.20 10.95
N ASN A 38 14.12 2.41 11.07
CA ASN A 38 13.41 3.52 11.70
C ASN A 38 12.13 3.91 10.94
N ILE A 39 12.16 3.90 9.61
CA ILE A 39 10.98 4.12 8.77
C ILE A 39 9.93 3.03 9.03
N PHE A 40 10.35 1.77 9.08
CA PHE A 40 9.47 0.65 9.38
C PHE A 40 8.79 0.83 10.74
N LEU A 41 9.55 1.11 11.80
CA LEU A 41 8.99 1.32 13.15
C LEU A 41 8.02 2.50 13.21
N ALA A 42 8.33 3.60 12.53
CA ALA A 42 7.44 4.75 12.44
C ALA A 42 6.15 4.43 11.67
N ALA A 43 6.23 3.63 10.60
CA ALA A 43 5.08 3.18 9.85
C ALA A 43 4.22 2.21 10.67
N SER A 44 4.83 1.28 11.41
CA SER A 44 4.11 0.37 12.32
C SER A 44 3.29 1.13 13.37
N LEU A 45 3.84 2.21 13.93
CA LEU A 45 3.12 3.06 14.87
C LEU A 45 1.99 3.85 14.21
N ARG A 46 2.19 4.32 12.97
CA ARG A 46 1.17 5.05 12.22
C ARG A 46 -0.03 4.16 11.90
N ASP A 47 0.24 2.93 11.51
CA ASP A 47 -0.77 1.98 11.04
C ASP A 47 -1.32 1.11 12.18
N MET A 48 -0.79 1.28 13.40
CA MET A 48 -1.11 0.47 14.58
C MET A 48 -1.00 -1.03 14.28
N GLY A 49 0.03 -1.42 13.51
CA GLY A 49 0.15 -2.77 12.94
C GLY A 49 1.46 -2.99 12.19
N ILE A 50 1.48 -4.03 11.34
CA ILE A 50 2.59 -4.26 10.42
C ILE A 50 2.34 -3.47 9.14
N PRO A 51 3.27 -2.60 8.70
CA PRO A 51 3.09 -1.67 7.57
C PRO A 51 3.32 -2.35 6.22
N PHE A 52 2.79 -3.56 6.08
CA PHE A 52 2.69 -4.32 4.84
C PHE A 52 1.69 -5.45 5.06
N HIS A 53 1.11 -5.96 3.97
CA HIS A 53 0.19 -7.09 4.03
C HIS A 53 0.88 -8.33 4.58
N VAL A 54 0.25 -9.00 5.54
CA VAL A 54 0.75 -10.25 6.12
C VAL A 54 -0.29 -11.34 5.87
N GLY A 55 -0.04 -12.17 4.87
CA GLY A 55 -0.93 -13.26 4.46
C GLY A 55 -0.20 -14.29 3.60
N PHE A 56 -0.83 -15.45 3.41
CA PHE A 56 -0.45 -16.38 2.35
C PHE A 56 -1.28 -15.98 1.14
N ASP A 57 -0.66 -15.36 0.14
CA ASP A 57 -1.35 -14.87 -1.04
C ASP A 57 -1.96 -16.03 -1.84
N ASP A 58 -3.27 -16.24 -1.72
CA ASP A 58 -4.15 -16.80 -2.77
C ASP A 58 -5.41 -15.92 -2.99
N ASP A 59 -5.63 -14.90 -2.17
CA ASP A 59 -6.75 -13.96 -2.30
C ASP A 59 -6.20 -12.56 -2.62
N PHE A 60 -5.44 -12.44 -3.71
CA PHE A 60 -5.38 -11.16 -4.43
C PHE A 60 -6.75 -10.95 -5.08
N ASP A 61 -7.73 -10.58 -4.26
CA ASP A 61 -8.87 -9.85 -4.78
C ASP A 61 -8.30 -8.51 -5.26
N ASP A 62 -8.11 -8.42 -6.58
CA ASP A 62 -8.14 -7.16 -7.31
C ASP A 62 -9.48 -6.48 -6.99
N ASP A 63 -9.63 -5.93 -5.78
CA ASP A 63 -10.59 -4.88 -5.44
C ASP A 63 -10.18 -3.54 -6.08
N PHE A 64 -9.44 -3.63 -7.19
CA PHE A 64 -9.64 -2.77 -8.33
C PHE A 64 -10.71 -3.40 -9.24
N GLU A 65 -11.90 -3.65 -8.71
CA GLU A 65 -13.10 -3.64 -9.55
C GLU A 65 -13.27 -2.18 -9.99
N ASP A 66 -12.53 -1.85 -11.03
CA ASP A 66 -12.66 -0.66 -11.84
C ASP A 66 -14.16 -0.46 -12.10
N CYS A 67 -14.69 0.68 -11.67
CA CYS A 67 -16.12 1.01 -11.69
C CYS A 67 -16.70 1.08 -13.14
N CYS A 68 -15.97 0.63 -14.16
CA CYS A 68 -16.34 0.70 -15.56
C CYS A 68 -16.21 -0.61 -16.38
N GLY A 69 -16.20 -1.79 -15.74
CA GLY A 69 -15.99 -3.07 -16.44
C GLY A 69 -17.17 -3.67 -17.23
N HIS A 70 -18.43 -3.24 -17.05
CA HIS A 70 -19.58 -3.94 -17.68
C HIS A 70 -20.83 -3.08 -17.97
N CYS A 71 -20.68 -1.81 -18.40
CA CYS A 71 -21.83 -1.11 -18.99
C CYS A 71 -21.90 -1.40 -20.49
N THR A 72 -22.89 -2.17 -20.94
CA THR A 72 -23.23 -2.36 -22.36
C THR A 72 -24.06 -1.20 -22.93
N CYS A 73 -24.12 -0.08 -22.21
CA CYS A 73 -25.02 1.04 -22.46
C CYS A 73 -24.65 1.92 -23.67
N GLY A 74 -23.49 1.71 -24.31
CA GLY A 74 -23.14 2.38 -25.57
C GLY A 74 -22.98 3.90 -25.49
N CYS A 75 -22.69 4.43 -24.30
CA CYS A 75 -22.47 5.86 -24.06
C CYS A 75 -20.98 6.19 -24.25
N ASP A 76 -20.64 7.12 -25.14
CA ASP A 76 -19.25 7.52 -25.44
C ASP A 76 -18.67 8.60 -24.49
N ASP A 77 -19.38 9.00 -23.43
CA ASP A 77 -18.94 10.08 -22.53
C ASP A 77 -19.07 9.73 -21.04
N ASP A 78 -17.97 9.94 -20.32
CA ASP A 78 -17.71 9.97 -18.87
C ASP A 78 -18.57 9.08 -17.95
N CYS A 79 -18.00 7.93 -17.58
CA CYS A 79 -18.55 6.98 -16.61
C CYS A 79 -18.77 7.61 -15.21
N CYS A 80 -19.99 7.49 -14.67
CA CYS A 80 -20.39 8.04 -13.39
C CYS A 80 -20.04 7.07 -12.22
N CYS A 81 -19.03 7.38 -11.43
CA CYS A 81 -18.66 6.64 -10.20
C CYS A 81 -19.53 6.98 -8.96
N ASP A 82 -20.85 7.16 -9.13
CA ASP A 82 -21.77 7.37 -8.00
C ASP A 82 -23.11 6.68 -8.26
N GLY A 83 -23.15 5.35 -8.11
CA GLY A 83 -24.30 4.57 -7.62
C GLY A 83 -25.70 4.64 -8.27
N ASP A 84 -25.97 5.49 -9.25
CA ASP A 84 -27.31 5.69 -9.81
C ASP A 84 -27.27 5.87 -11.35
N CYS A 85 -27.06 4.78 -12.09
CA CYS A 85 -27.20 4.78 -13.54
C CYS A 85 -28.68 4.94 -13.93
N ARG A 86 -29.08 6.16 -14.29
CA ARG A 86 -30.47 6.57 -14.60
C ARG A 86 -30.96 6.16 -16.01
N CYS A 87 -30.49 5.04 -16.57
CA CYS A 87 -30.97 4.54 -17.87
C CYS A 87 -32.37 3.92 -17.81
N LYS A 88 -33.29 4.46 -17.01
CA LYS A 88 -34.69 4.05 -17.01
C LYS A 88 -35.40 4.64 -18.22
N GLU A 89 -35.82 3.72 -19.09
CA GLU A 89 -37.03 3.77 -19.90
C GLU A 89 -37.18 4.99 -20.82
N ASP A 90 -36.70 4.87 -22.06
CA ASP A 90 -37.27 5.57 -23.20
C ASP A 90 -37.02 4.75 -24.48
N ASN A 91 -37.97 3.89 -24.85
CA ASN A 91 -38.60 3.93 -26.17
C ASN A 91 -39.65 2.84 -26.30
N GLU A 92 -40.87 3.26 -26.02
CA GLU A 92 -42.09 2.78 -26.64
C GLU A 92 -41.93 2.87 -28.17
N LYS A 93 -41.87 1.72 -28.86
CA LYS A 93 -42.47 1.48 -30.20
C LYS A 93 -42.39 0.02 -30.61
#